data_AF-A0A6B2XR44-F1
#
_entry.id   AF-A0A6B2XR44-F1
#
_cell.length_a   1.000
_cell.length_b   1.000
_cell.length_c   1.000
_cell.angle_alpha   90.00
_cell.angle_beta   90.00
_cell.angle_gamma   90.00
#
_symmetry.space_group_name_H-M   'P 1'
#
loop_
_entity.id
_entity.type
_entity.pdbx_description
1 polymer ?
#
loop_
_entity_poly.entity_id
_entity_poly.type
_entity_poly.pdbx_seq_one_letter_code
_entity_poly.pdbx_strand_id
1 'polypeptide(L)'
;VAVLALVVPVVLVLIAENVGHVKSVAAMTGKNLDDLTGRALLADGVATTLAGVGGGSGTTTYAENIGVMAATRVYSTAAYWVAAATALVLSLSPKFGALIATIPAGVLGGAATMLYGMIGILGARIWVQNKVDFSNPVNLPTAAVPLVIGIAHFPWAVGHLAFEG
;
A
#
# COMPACT_ATOMS: atom_id res chain seq x y z
N VAL A 1 -27.74 2.41 4.38
CA VAL A 1 -26.96 1.31 3.76
C VAL A 1 -26.18 1.90 2.59
N ALA A 2 -24.86 2.09 2.69
CA ALA A 2 -23.97 2.24 1.50
C ALA A 2 -22.49 2.57 1.81
N VAL A 3 -22.10 3.10 2.98
CA VAL A 3 -20.65 3.41 3.22
C VAL A 3 -19.81 2.13 3.26
N LEU A 4 -20.32 1.07 3.89
CA LEU A 4 -19.66 -0.25 3.92
C LEU A 4 -19.45 -0.83 2.50
N ALA A 5 -20.43 -0.66 1.60
CA ALA A 5 -20.33 -1.19 0.24
C ALA A 5 -19.24 -0.50 -0.59
N LEU A 6 -18.93 0.78 -0.31
CA LEU A 6 -17.85 1.53 -0.96
C LEU A 6 -16.45 1.09 -0.47
N VAL A 7 -16.35 0.59 0.76
CA VAL A 7 -15.07 0.21 1.38
C VAL A 7 -14.67 -1.23 1.01
N VAL A 8 -15.64 -2.10 0.73
CA VAL A 8 -15.39 -3.52 0.42
C VAL A 8 -14.41 -3.73 -0.76
N PRO A 9 -14.54 -3.04 -1.91
CA PRO A 9 -13.55 -3.17 -3.00
C PRO A 9 -12.14 -2.78 -2.56
N VAL A 10 -12.00 -1.71 -1.78
CA VAL A 10 -10.70 -1.24 -1.27
C VAL A 10 -10.06 -2.28 -0.36
N VAL A 11 -10.84 -2.93 0.51
CA VAL A 11 -10.35 -4.00 1.40
C VAL A 11 -9.77 -5.17 0.60
N LEU A 12 -10.38 -5.55 -0.52
CA LEU A 12 -9.85 -6.62 -1.37
C LEU A 12 -8.48 -6.25 -1.96
N VAL A 13 -8.31 -4.99 -2.37
CA VAL A 13 -7.02 -4.48 -2.85
C VAL A 13 -5.97 -4.50 -1.74
N LEU A 14 -6.32 -4.04 -0.54
CA LEU A 14 -5.42 -4.03 0.63
C LEU A 14 -4.98 -5.44 1.03
N ILE A 15 -5.86 -6.43 0.95
CA ILE A 15 -5.49 -7.83 1.21
C ILE A 15 -4.45 -8.30 0.19
N ALA A 16 -4.68 -8.07 -1.11
CA ALA A 16 -3.75 -8.46 -2.15
C ALA A 16 -2.39 -7.75 -2.01
N GLU A 17 -2.42 -6.45 -1.69
CA GLU A 17 -1.23 -5.63 -1.45
C GLU A 17 -0.41 -6.15 -0.26
N ASN A 18 -1.04 -6.35 0.90
CA ASN A 18 -0.36 -6.77 2.12
C ASN A 18 0.23 -8.20 1.98
N VAL A 19 -0.48 -9.11 1.30
CA VAL A 19 0.07 -10.43 0.93
C VAL A 19 1.31 -10.26 0.03
N GLY A 20 1.24 -9.39 -0.97
CA GLY A 20 2.37 -9.08 -1.86
C GLY A 20 3.59 -8.53 -1.12
N HIS A 21 3.37 -7.70 -0.10
CA HIS A 21 4.41 -7.17 0.78
C HIS A 21 5.07 -8.26 1.63
N VAL A 22 4.28 -9.14 2.27
CA VAL A 22 4.83 -10.28 3.03
C VAL A 22 5.67 -11.18 2.12
N LYS A 23 5.20 -11.48 0.91
CA LYS A 23 5.95 -12.27 -0.07
C LYS A 23 7.24 -11.57 -0.53
N SER A 24 7.22 -10.25 -0.70
CA SER A 24 8.41 -9.46 -1.04
C SER A 24 9.47 -9.53 0.07
N VAL A 25 9.04 -9.43 1.34
CA VAL A 25 9.93 -9.58 2.50
C VAL A 25 10.46 -11.00 2.63
N ALA A 26 9.63 -12.02 2.38
CA ALA A 26 10.05 -13.42 2.36
C ALA A 26 11.16 -13.67 1.31
N ALA A 27 10.97 -13.12 0.10
CA ALA A 27 11.94 -13.25 -0.99
C ALA A 27 13.30 -12.59 -0.69
N MET A 28 13.33 -11.43 -0.01
CA MET A 28 14.59 -10.76 0.33
C MET A 28 15.29 -11.34 1.57
N THR A 29 14.52 -11.89 2.52
CA THR A 29 15.07 -12.49 3.74
C THR A 29 15.44 -13.96 3.57
N GLY A 30 14.98 -14.60 2.49
CA GLY A 30 15.16 -16.03 2.26
C GLY A 30 14.39 -16.92 3.24
N LYS A 31 13.42 -16.37 3.96
CA LYS A 31 12.60 -17.08 4.95
C LYS A 31 11.18 -17.24 4.43
N ASN A 32 10.59 -18.41 4.68
CA ASN A 32 9.17 -18.60 4.46
C ASN A 32 8.40 -17.84 5.56
N LEU A 33 7.50 -16.94 5.16
CA LEU A 33 6.68 -16.11 6.06
C LEU A 33 5.17 -16.33 5.82
N ASP A 34 4.80 -17.38 5.09
CA ASP A 34 3.42 -17.63 4.67
C ASP A 34 2.49 -17.83 5.86
N ASP A 35 3.00 -18.46 6.93
CA ASP A 35 2.33 -18.66 8.21
C ASP A 35 2.00 -17.33 8.93
N LEU A 36 2.76 -16.28 8.65
CA LEU A 36 2.54 -14.94 9.23
C LEU A 36 1.53 -14.11 8.44
N THR A 37 1.17 -14.50 7.22
CA THR A 37 0.26 -13.72 6.35
C THR A 37 -1.08 -13.42 7.03
N GLY A 38 -1.70 -14.42 7.65
CA GLY A 38 -2.96 -14.22 8.37
C GLY A 38 -2.83 -13.28 9.57
N ARG A 39 -1.70 -13.35 10.29
CA ARG A 39 -1.40 -12.43 11.40
C ARG A 39 -1.12 -11.01 10.91
N ALA A 40 -0.46 -10.86 9.76
CA ALA A 40 -0.19 -9.57 9.14
C ALA A 40 -1.49 -8.88 8.71
N LEU A 41 -2.40 -9.60 8.06
CA LEU A 41 -3.72 -9.09 7.67
C LEU A 41 -4.56 -8.69 8.89
N LEU A 42 -4.57 -9.50 9.94
CA LEU A 42 -5.29 -9.17 11.18
C LEU A 42 -4.70 -7.94 11.88
N ALA A 43 -3.36 -7.86 11.98
CA ALA A 43 -2.70 -6.72 12.59
C ALA A 43 -2.99 -5.41 11.82
N ASP A 44 -3.02 -5.48 10.49
CA ASP A 44 -3.33 -4.35 9.63
C ASP A 44 -4.80 -3.89 9.75
N GLY A 45 -5.74 -4.84 9.83
CA GLY A 45 -7.15 -4.56 10.09
C GLY A 45 -7.37 -3.92 11.47
N VAL A 46 -6.69 -4.40 12.50
CA VAL A 46 -6.72 -3.80 13.85
C VAL A 46 -6.12 -2.40 13.83
N ALA A 47 -4.96 -2.21 13.21
CA ALA A 47 -4.32 -0.90 13.09
C ALA A 47 -5.22 0.11 12.34
N THR A 48 -5.81 -0.31 11.23
CA THR A 48 -6.79 0.47 10.45
C THR A 48 -8.01 0.83 11.29
N THR A 49 -8.54 -0.12 12.08
CA THR A 49 -9.69 0.14 12.95
C THR A 49 -9.34 1.17 14.02
N LEU A 50 -8.17 1.04 14.67
CA LEU A 50 -7.71 2.00 15.66
C LEU A 50 -7.47 3.39 15.06
N ALA A 51 -6.87 3.45 13.87
CA ALA A 51 -6.68 4.70 13.13
C ALA A 51 -8.05 5.35 12.83
N GLY A 52 -9.01 4.59 12.31
CA GLY A 52 -10.36 5.07 12.01
C GLY A 52 -11.10 5.58 13.25
N VAL A 53 -10.97 4.91 14.40
CA VAL A 53 -11.52 5.39 15.68
C VAL A 53 -10.92 6.75 16.09
N GLY A 54 -9.64 6.96 15.81
CA GLY A 54 -8.94 8.23 16.03
C GLY A 54 -9.19 9.30 14.96
N GLY A 55 -10.04 9.03 13.95
CA GLY A 55 -10.27 9.94 12.81
C GLY A 55 -9.18 9.90 11.73
N GLY A 56 -8.27 8.93 11.79
CA GLY A 56 -7.24 8.67 10.78
C GLY A 56 -7.77 7.92 9.56
N SER A 57 -6.90 7.74 8.56
CA SER A 57 -7.20 6.97 7.34
C SER A 57 -6.92 5.48 7.53
N GLY A 58 -7.34 4.66 6.55
CA GLY A 58 -6.90 3.27 6.47
C GLY A 58 -5.38 3.17 6.40
N THR A 59 -4.83 2.13 7.04
CA THR A 59 -3.40 1.86 7.08
C THR A 59 -3.07 0.62 6.25
N THR A 60 -1.83 0.53 5.79
CA THR A 60 -1.28 -0.66 5.13
C THR A 60 0.23 -0.72 5.38
N THR A 61 0.86 -1.80 4.95
CA THR A 61 2.32 -1.92 4.96
C THR A 61 2.94 -1.07 3.85
N TYR A 62 4.07 -0.39 4.11
CA TYR A 62 4.68 0.55 3.16
C TYR A 62 5.74 -0.12 2.27
N ALA A 63 5.54 -0.07 0.95
CA ALA A 63 6.46 -0.56 -0.07
C ALA A 63 7.84 0.13 -0.01
N GLU A 64 7.87 1.39 0.41
CA GLU A 64 9.06 2.22 0.55
C GLU A 64 9.96 1.71 1.66
N ASN A 65 9.38 1.33 2.79
CA ASN A 65 10.11 0.73 3.90
C ASN A 65 10.69 -0.63 3.49
N ILE A 66 9.97 -1.39 2.66
CA ILE A 66 10.46 -2.64 2.06
C ILE A 66 11.64 -2.37 1.11
N GLY A 67 11.59 -1.28 0.35
CA GLY A 67 12.71 -0.78 -0.46
C GLY A 67 13.94 -0.44 0.38
N VAL A 68 13.75 0.26 1.51
CA VAL A 68 14.85 0.57 2.45
C VAL A 68 15.44 -0.70 3.05
N MET A 69 14.62 -1.69 3.43
CA MET A 69 15.11 -2.99 3.91
C MET A 69 15.96 -3.70 2.84
N ALA A 70 15.52 -3.68 1.58
CA ALA A 70 16.26 -4.29 0.47
C ALA A 70 17.61 -3.61 0.23
N ALA A 71 17.68 -2.28 0.36
CA ALA A 71 18.91 -1.51 0.17
C ALA A 71 19.89 -1.63 1.34
N THR A 72 19.37 -1.54 2.58
CA THR A 72 20.18 -1.53 3.81
C THR A 72 20.54 -2.91 4.32
N ARG A 73 19.80 -3.95 3.90
CA ARG A 73 19.86 -5.32 4.45
C ARG A 73 19.63 -5.39 5.96
N VAL A 74 18.94 -4.40 6.52
CA VAL A 74 18.53 -4.37 7.92
C VAL A 74 17.07 -4.85 8.01
N TYR A 75 16.88 -6.10 8.44
CA TYR A 75 15.55 -6.73 8.58
C TYR A 75 15.07 -6.79 10.04
N SER A 76 15.65 -5.96 10.91
CA SER A 76 15.35 -5.98 12.35
C SER A 76 14.00 -5.32 12.64
N THR A 77 13.13 -6.02 13.38
CA THR A 77 11.86 -5.46 13.86
C THR A 77 12.04 -4.34 14.88
N ALA A 78 13.22 -4.26 15.53
CA ALA A 78 13.53 -3.19 16.48
C ALA A 78 13.53 -1.79 15.83
N ALA A 79 13.93 -1.70 14.56
CA ALA A 79 13.93 -0.43 13.82
C ALA A 79 12.50 0.17 13.73
N TYR A 80 11.49 -0.70 13.58
CA TYR A 80 10.10 -0.28 13.52
C TYR A 80 9.55 0.20 14.86
N TRP A 81 10.02 -0.35 15.98
CA TRP A 81 9.67 0.17 17.31
C TRP A 81 10.21 1.58 17.52
N VAL A 82 11.46 1.83 17.12
CA VAL A 82 12.06 3.18 17.20
C VAL A 82 11.33 4.15 16.29
N ALA A 83 11.03 3.74 15.05
CA ALA A 83 10.27 4.55 14.10
C ALA A 83 8.86 4.89 14.62
N ALA A 84 8.13 3.90 15.15
CA ALA A 84 6.79 4.09 15.71
C ALA A 84 6.80 5.04 16.92
N ALA A 85 7.74 4.85 17.86
CA ALA A 85 7.90 5.74 19.01
C ALA A 85 8.22 7.18 18.57
N THR A 86 9.13 7.34 17.59
CA THR A 86 9.49 8.64 17.04
C THR A 86 8.28 9.31 16.37
N ALA A 87 7.53 8.56 15.56
CA ALA A 87 6.33 9.06 14.89
C ALA A 87 5.26 9.50 15.90
N LEU A 88 5.05 8.75 16.98
CA LEU A 88 4.13 9.12 18.06
C LEU A 88 4.55 10.39 18.79
N VAL A 89 5.84 10.57 19.06
CA VAL A 89 6.34 11.80 19.69
C VAL A 89 6.18 13.00 18.75
N LEU A 90 6.48 12.83 17.47
CA LEU A 90 6.36 13.89 16.47
C LEU A 90 4.90 14.25 16.16
N SER A 91 3.98 13.29 16.17
CA SER A 91 2.55 13.56 15.92
C SER A 91 1.92 14.42 17.01
N LEU A 92 2.44 14.35 18.24
CA LEU A 92 2.02 15.21 19.36
C LEU A 92 2.63 16.62 19.31
N SER A 93 3.55 16.90 18.38
CA SER A 93 4.24 18.19 18.27
C SER A 93 3.54 19.14 17.27
N PRO A 94 2.90 20.23 17.73
CA PRO A 94 2.26 21.19 16.82
C PRO A 94 3.27 21.90 15.91
N LYS A 95 4.52 22.05 16.38
CA LYS A 95 5.61 22.67 15.61
C LYS A 95 6.01 21.79 14.41
N PHE A 96 6.01 20.47 14.60
CA PHE A 96 6.29 19.54 13.51
C PHE A 96 5.18 19.56 12.46
N GLY A 97 3.90 19.60 12.90
CA GLY A 97 2.77 19.79 11.99
C GLY A 97 2.87 21.10 11.19
N ALA A 98 3.24 22.20 11.86
CA ALA A 98 3.46 23.48 11.18
C ALA A 98 4.59 23.42 10.15
N LEU A 99 5.68 22.70 10.45
CA LEU A 99 6.78 22.48 9.50
C LEU A 99 6.32 21.74 8.25
N ILE A 100 5.55 20.65 8.40
CA ILE A 100 4.98 19.92 7.27
C ILE A 100 4.10 20.84 6.41
N ALA A 101 3.30 21.70 7.05
CA ALA A 101 2.44 22.65 6.34
C ALA A 101 3.21 23.72 5.54
N THR A 102 4.52 23.90 5.79
CA THR A 102 5.37 24.78 4.97
C THR A 102 5.87 24.13 3.69
N ILE A 103 5.72 22.81 3.52
CA ILE A 103 6.21 22.09 2.34
C ILE A 103 5.41 22.53 1.10
N PRO A 104 6.06 22.99 0.02
CA PRO A 104 5.38 23.40 -1.19
C PRO A 104 4.59 22.25 -1.82
N ALA A 105 3.41 22.55 -2.37
CA ALA A 105 2.55 21.55 -3.01
C ALA A 105 3.27 20.77 -4.14
N GLY A 106 4.18 21.42 -4.88
CA GLY A 106 4.97 20.74 -5.92
C GLY A 106 5.91 19.66 -5.37
N VAL A 107 6.43 19.82 -4.15
CA VAL A 107 7.28 18.83 -3.49
C VAL A 107 6.45 17.64 -3.02
N LEU A 108 5.30 17.91 -2.40
CA LEU A 108 4.36 16.86 -1.99
C LEU A 108 3.84 16.07 -3.19
N GLY A 109 3.52 16.77 -4.28
CA GLY A 109 3.12 16.14 -5.55
C GLY A 109 4.20 15.25 -6.11
N GLY A 110 5.45 15.74 -6.22
CA GLY A 110 6.58 14.94 -6.71
C GLY A 110 6.88 13.73 -5.83
N ALA A 111 6.82 13.88 -4.51
CA ALA A 111 6.95 12.78 -3.57
C ALA A 111 5.82 11.75 -3.80
N ALA A 112 4.56 12.17 -3.80
CA ALA A 112 3.42 11.27 -4.05
C ALA A 112 3.53 10.54 -5.40
N THR A 113 3.94 11.23 -6.47
CA THR A 113 4.17 10.60 -7.78
C THR A 113 5.23 9.51 -7.72
N MET A 114 6.35 9.75 -7.01
CA MET A 114 7.38 8.73 -6.81
C MET A 114 6.83 7.52 -6.05
N LEU A 115 6.12 7.75 -4.94
CA LEU A 115 5.55 6.69 -4.10
C LEU A 115 4.56 5.83 -4.89
N TYR A 116 3.58 6.45 -5.54
CA TYR A 116 2.60 5.73 -6.35
C TYR A 116 3.23 5.01 -7.56
N GLY A 117 4.25 5.61 -8.18
CA GLY A 117 5.02 4.97 -9.23
C GLY A 117 5.74 3.71 -8.75
N MET A 118 6.35 3.75 -7.56
CA MET A 118 6.99 2.57 -6.97
C MET A 118 6.01 1.45 -6.66
N ILE A 119 4.80 1.77 -6.18
CA ILE A 119 3.74 0.77 -5.92
C ILE A 119 3.35 0.07 -7.23
N GLY A 120 3.16 0.82 -8.32
CA GLY A 120 2.87 0.23 -9.64
C GLY A 120 3.97 -0.71 -10.14
N ILE A 121 5.24 -0.31 -10.01
CA ILE A 121 6.39 -1.14 -10.39
C ILE A 121 6.55 -2.36 -9.48
N LEU A 122 6.19 -2.27 -8.20
CA LEU A 122 6.19 -3.42 -7.29
C LEU A 122 5.18 -4.49 -7.74
N GLY A 123 4.00 -4.09 -8.20
CA GLY A 123 3.04 -5.00 -8.83
C GLY A 123 3.63 -5.75 -10.02
N ALA A 124 4.30 -5.02 -10.94
CA ALA A 124 5.00 -5.63 -12.07
C ALA A 124 6.13 -6.58 -11.63
N ARG A 125 6.87 -6.23 -10.57
CA ARG A 125 7.93 -7.08 -10.00
C ARG A 125 7.38 -8.41 -9.50
N ILE A 126 6.19 -8.44 -8.91
CA ILE A 126 5.53 -9.68 -8.47
C ILE A 126 5.28 -10.60 -9.68
N TRP A 127 4.81 -10.07 -10.81
CA TRP A 127 4.61 -10.87 -12.03
C TRP A 127 5.91 -11.46 -12.56
N VAL A 128 6.99 -10.66 -12.58
CA VAL A 128 8.32 -11.12 -13.02
C VAL A 128 8.86 -12.21 -12.09
N GLN A 129 8.76 -12.03 -10.77
CA GLN A 129 9.23 -13.01 -9.79
C GLN A 129 8.47 -14.34 -9.85
N ASN A 130 7.16 -14.29 -10.12
CA ASN A 130 6.33 -15.48 -10.30
C ASN A 130 6.36 -16.04 -11.73
N LYS A 131 7.19 -15.47 -12.62
CA LYS A 131 7.34 -15.91 -14.02
C LYS A 131 6.00 -15.99 -14.75
N VAL A 132 5.15 -14.97 -14.58
CA VAL A 132 3.86 -14.89 -15.27
C VAL A 132 4.09 -14.87 -16.79
N ASP A 133 3.52 -15.85 -17.49
CA ASP A 133 3.60 -15.92 -18.95
C ASP A 133 2.48 -15.10 -19.58
N PHE A 134 2.83 -13.94 -20.14
CA PHE A 134 1.91 -13.07 -20.88
C PHE A 134 1.71 -13.48 -22.35
N SER A 135 2.36 -14.55 -22.82
CA SER A 135 1.99 -15.19 -24.10
C SER A 135 0.74 -16.05 -23.94
N ASN A 136 0.39 -16.42 -22.70
CA ASN A 136 -0.85 -17.11 -22.41
C ASN A 136 -2.05 -16.16 -22.62
N PRO A 137 -3.02 -16.50 -23.49
CA PRO A 137 -4.18 -15.67 -23.78
C PRO A 137 -5.12 -15.47 -22.59
N VAL A 138 -4.94 -16.19 -21.48
CA VAL A 138 -5.65 -15.95 -20.22
C VAL A 138 -4.94 -14.86 -19.41
N ASN A 139 -3.63 -14.95 -19.21
CA ASN A 139 -2.89 -14.04 -18.34
C ASN A 139 -2.82 -12.61 -18.90
N LEU A 140 -2.65 -12.47 -20.22
CA LEU A 140 -2.51 -11.18 -20.88
C LEU A 140 -3.74 -10.27 -20.67
N PRO A 141 -4.98 -10.67 -21.02
CA PRO A 141 -6.15 -9.85 -20.78
C PRO A 141 -6.46 -9.68 -19.29
N THR A 142 -6.18 -10.69 -18.44
CA THR A 142 -6.38 -10.58 -17.00
C THR A 142 -5.50 -9.50 -16.36
N ALA A 143 -4.30 -9.27 -16.87
CA ALA A 143 -3.45 -8.15 -16.41
C ALA A 143 -3.75 -6.84 -17.13
N ALA A 144 -4.02 -6.87 -18.44
CA ALA A 144 -4.19 -5.67 -19.25
C ALA A 144 -5.48 -4.90 -18.92
N VAL A 145 -6.61 -5.59 -18.73
CA VAL A 145 -7.91 -4.93 -18.51
C VAL A 145 -7.94 -4.12 -17.21
N PRO A 146 -7.57 -4.67 -16.03
CA PRO A 146 -7.54 -3.89 -14.79
C PRO A 146 -6.52 -2.74 -14.85
N LEU A 147 -5.38 -2.95 -15.51
CA LEU A 147 -4.34 -1.93 -15.66
C LEU A 147 -4.82 -0.75 -16.50
N VAL A 148 -5.52 -1.02 -17.61
CA VAL A 148 -6.12 0.05 -18.41
C VAL A 148 -7.27 0.71 -17.67
N ILE A 149 -8.12 -0.04 -16.95
CA ILE A 149 -9.21 0.56 -16.18
C ILE A 149 -8.70 1.50 -15.07
N GLY A 150 -7.62 1.13 -14.38
CA GLY A 150 -7.06 1.96 -13.30
C GLY A 150 -6.21 3.15 -13.77
N ILE A 151 -5.76 3.18 -15.03
CA ILE A 151 -4.97 4.29 -15.59
C ILE A 151 -5.84 5.20 -16.47
N ALA A 152 -6.73 4.60 -17.27
CA ALA A 152 -7.65 5.34 -18.10
C ALA A 152 -8.86 5.70 -17.26
N HIS A 153 -9.06 7.01 -17.08
CA HIS A 153 -10.18 7.57 -16.35
C HIS A 153 -11.51 7.15 -17.00
N PHE A 154 -12.12 6.07 -16.51
CA PHE A 154 -13.43 5.56 -16.95
C PHE A 154 -14.53 6.03 -15.98
N PRO A 155 -15.08 7.24 -16.15
CA PRO A 155 -16.13 7.73 -15.27
C PRO A 155 -17.40 6.92 -15.52
N TRP A 156 -17.88 6.24 -14.49
CA TRP A 156 -19.17 5.56 -14.50
C TRP A 156 -20.07 6.19 -13.43
N ALA A 157 -21.18 6.78 -13.86
CA ALA A 157 -22.13 7.41 -12.96
C ALA A 157 -23.42 6.58 -12.85
N VAL A 158 -23.86 6.32 -11.62
CA VAL A 158 -25.17 5.75 -11.30
C VAL A 158 -25.90 6.71 -10.36
N GLY A 159 -26.81 7.51 -10.92
CA GLY A 159 -27.50 8.56 -10.17
C GLY A 159 -26.53 9.66 -9.71
N HIS A 160 -26.39 9.85 -8.39
CA HIS A 160 -25.44 10.82 -7.80
C HIS A 160 -24.06 10.21 -7.47
N LEU A 161 -23.87 8.91 -7.70
CA LEU A 161 -22.61 8.22 -7.43
C LEU A 161 -21.77 8.24 -8.71
N ALA A 162 -20.57 8.82 -8.65
CA ALA A 162 -19.57 8.77 -9.71
C ALA A 162 -18.42 7.86 -9.27
N PHE A 163 -18.11 6.87 -10.08
CA PHE A 163 -16.92 6.05 -9.99
C PHE A 163 -15.95 6.55 -11.03
N GLU A 164 -14.80 7.04 -10.60
CA GLU A 164 -13.72 7.39 -11.50
C GLU A 164 -12.68 6.28 -11.29
N GLY A 165 -12.41 5.54 -12.38
CA GLY A 165 -11.68 4.26 -12.40
C GLY A 165 -10.42 4.18 -11.54
#